data_AF-A0A2A6CF34-F1
#
_entry.id   AF-A0A2A6CF34-F1
#
_cell.length_a   1.000
_cell.length_b   1.000
_cell.length_c   1.000
_cell.angle_alpha   90.00
_cell.angle_beta   90.00
_cell.angle_gamma   90.00
#
_symmetry.space_group_name_H-M   'P 1'
#
loop_
_entity.id
_entity.type
_entity.pdbx_description
1 polymer ?
#
loop_
_entity_poly.entity_id
_entity_poly.type
_entity_poly.pdbx_seq_one_letter_code
_entity_poly.pdbx_strand_id
1 'polypeptide(L)'
;MSPSIGTLILLILPIISSAPTGKPRCGVVDHDYSLAQRVEYKWKKKDLTFSIENFEPKLMTWSTIRNTIRDCFDAYSAVTNLTFQEVPKGQGDIQLKFVTGEHGCTTPFDGYGGVIAHAQFPEYGIVHFDADEKWTIMSAKYLPGDAYNDFFDTAMHEIGHALAGLEHENDFYSVMYAYTRPPVDEDGAYKKPKLDPIVVGKLQRKYGARERSEELCVDKLEWSTNDGTIFVNGIPLVLKGINYHGFETEQFAPLGLTYQSLDVILDVIKNNNFNAIQIPFSLELVRFDPDVNTISCDLNPDLCERNALRMLDIFIERAAKRGIIVALSNNQFYGNRTLLPNPLWYNSEYSEEMVTNIWNRLIYRYRNQWNVFAIDLKNEPNIGATWGDFGIKTDWNKAAERMINNLSSFQGLFFVDGLSWGNNLAPAEEFPINTRNESLNNRVVYTPHCYGPDVYIQPSLNALDFPENLGELYMKRFGFLAKKGLPALIGEWAAGTVPESRDERWSNYMIDWLRQNCLTNNFYWSLDPASAWTKGLLDDDWLTPDPRKLELLNRLQPNPTLFEARDGKICITKGAFPEEHCQKD
;
A
#
# COMPACT_ATOMS: atom_id res chain seq x y z
N MET A 1 -7.84 -32.21 62.28
CA MET A 1 -7.01 -31.19 62.96
C MET A 1 -5.59 -31.36 62.45
N SER A 2 -5.17 -30.50 61.54
CA SER A 2 -3.79 -30.39 61.06
C SER A 2 -3.48 -28.90 60.96
N PRO A 3 -2.43 -28.37 61.61
CA PRO A 3 -2.14 -26.95 61.57
C PRO A 3 -1.31 -26.59 60.34
N SER A 4 -1.63 -25.42 59.80
CA SER A 4 -0.92 -24.70 58.75
C SER A 4 0.44 -24.19 59.24
N ILE A 5 1.46 -24.22 58.39
CA ILE A 5 2.55 -23.24 58.41
C ILE A 5 2.66 -22.69 56.99
N GLY A 6 2.13 -21.48 56.82
CA GLY A 6 2.30 -20.69 55.61
C GLY A 6 3.65 -19.98 55.64
N THR A 7 4.42 -20.15 54.58
CA THR A 7 5.58 -19.31 54.28
C THR A 7 5.06 -17.98 53.75
N LEU A 8 5.10 -16.96 54.60
CA LEU A 8 4.80 -15.57 54.26
C LEU A 8 5.95 -15.05 53.37
N ILE A 9 5.76 -15.03 52.06
CA ILE A 9 6.59 -14.18 51.18
C ILE A 9 6.07 -12.77 51.38
N LEU A 10 6.85 -11.93 52.06
CA LEU A 10 6.65 -10.49 52.08
C LEU A 10 6.70 -9.98 50.63
N LEU A 11 5.53 -9.66 50.08
CA LEU A 11 5.43 -8.74 48.95
C LEU A 11 5.89 -7.38 49.47
N ILE A 12 7.13 -7.01 49.13
CA ILE A 12 7.59 -5.63 49.25
C ILE A 12 6.75 -4.83 48.25
N LEU A 13 5.76 -4.09 48.76
CA LEU A 13 5.07 -3.05 48.02
C LEU A 13 6.11 -1.97 47.64
N PRO A 14 6.34 -1.68 46.35
CA PRO A 14 7.03 -0.46 45.99
C PRO A 14 6.09 0.70 46.34
N ILE A 15 6.55 1.56 47.25
CA ILE A 15 5.92 2.83 47.56
C ILE A 15 5.94 3.67 46.28
N ILE A 16 4.75 4.04 45.81
CA ILE A 16 4.55 4.97 44.69
C ILE A 16 5.24 6.29 45.04
N SER A 17 6.25 6.67 44.26
CA SER A 17 6.71 8.05 44.24
C SER A 17 5.59 8.87 43.63
N SER A 18 4.90 9.67 44.44
CA SER A 18 3.97 10.70 43.96
C SER A 18 4.64 11.52 42.87
N ALA A 19 4.00 11.62 41.71
CA ALA A 19 4.50 12.36 40.55
C ALA A 19 4.91 13.79 40.95
N PRO A 20 6.06 14.31 40.49
CA PRO A 20 6.31 15.74 40.49
C PRO A 20 5.28 16.39 39.54
N THR A 21 4.45 17.27 40.09
CA THR A 21 3.40 18.09 39.48
C THR A 21 3.34 18.15 37.93
N GLY A 22 2.29 17.54 37.37
CA GLY A 22 1.52 18.11 36.24
C GLY A 22 1.80 17.63 34.81
N LYS A 23 2.90 16.91 34.53
CA LYS A 23 3.21 16.46 33.15
C LYS A 23 2.68 15.03 32.89
N PRO A 24 1.87 14.81 31.82
CA PRO A 24 1.41 13.48 31.42
C PRO A 24 2.55 12.47 31.22
N ARG A 25 2.35 11.23 31.70
CA ARG A 25 3.36 10.17 31.68
C ARG A 25 2.78 8.75 31.61
N CYS A 26 3.65 7.80 31.28
CA CYS A 26 3.38 6.35 31.41
C CYS A 26 3.29 5.96 32.91
N GLY A 27 2.35 5.06 33.21
CA GLY A 27 2.08 4.50 34.54
C GLY A 27 2.92 3.27 34.91
N VAL A 28 3.78 2.78 34.02
CA VAL A 28 4.78 1.76 34.36
C VAL A 28 5.81 2.36 35.33
N VAL A 29 6.18 1.61 36.37
CA VAL A 29 7.11 2.09 37.40
C VAL A 29 8.53 2.28 36.85
N ASP A 30 9.15 3.41 37.18
CA ASP A 30 10.57 3.65 36.90
C ASP A 30 11.39 2.72 37.80
N HIS A 31 12.02 1.69 37.24
CA HIS A 31 12.88 0.78 38.01
C HIS A 31 14.23 1.43 38.34
N ASP A 32 14.69 1.28 39.59
CA ASP A 32 16.01 1.70 40.03
C ASP A 32 17.08 0.74 39.47
N TYR A 33 17.97 1.28 38.62
CA TYR A 33 19.09 0.58 37.97
C TYR A 33 20.00 -0.21 38.94
N SER A 34 19.93 0.07 40.25
CA SER A 34 20.81 -0.51 41.26
C SER A 34 20.38 -1.89 41.80
N LEU A 35 19.17 -2.39 41.52
CA LEU A 35 18.65 -3.64 42.10
C LEU A 35 18.17 -4.71 41.10
N ALA A 36 18.42 -4.55 39.79
CA ALA A 36 17.93 -5.45 38.76
C ALA A 36 18.64 -6.84 38.75
N GLN A 37 18.19 -7.75 39.61
CA GLN A 37 18.43 -9.18 39.43
C GLN A 37 17.56 -9.73 38.28
N ARG A 38 18.17 -9.85 37.09
CA ARG A 38 18.07 -10.96 36.11
C ARG A 38 16.70 -11.64 35.86
N VAL A 39 15.63 -10.90 35.59
CA VAL A 39 14.45 -11.49 34.91
C VAL A 39 14.31 -10.83 33.54
N GLU A 40 14.57 -11.60 32.49
CA GLU A 40 14.37 -11.14 31.10
C GLU A 40 12.92 -11.38 30.69
N TYR A 41 12.10 -10.32 30.64
CA TYR A 41 10.72 -10.39 30.16
C TYR A 41 10.66 -10.50 28.64
N LYS A 42 10.31 -11.66 28.09
CA LYS A 42 10.33 -11.94 26.65
C LYS A 42 9.21 -12.88 26.24
N TRP A 43 8.61 -12.65 25.08
CA TRP A 43 7.77 -13.65 24.42
C TRP A 43 8.60 -14.81 23.88
N LYS A 44 8.18 -16.04 24.15
CA LYS A 44 8.83 -17.24 23.59
C LYS A 44 8.55 -17.44 22.11
N LYS A 45 7.42 -16.94 21.60
CA LYS A 45 7.03 -17.05 20.19
C LYS A 45 7.43 -15.81 19.40
N LYS A 46 7.62 -16.00 18.09
CA LYS A 46 7.99 -14.93 17.15
C LYS A 46 6.77 -14.35 16.43
N ASP A 47 5.79 -15.19 16.14
CA ASP A 47 4.53 -14.80 15.53
C ASP A 47 3.53 -14.45 16.64
N LEU A 48 3.39 -13.16 16.89
CA LEU A 48 2.54 -12.60 17.92
C LEU A 48 1.24 -12.08 17.30
N THR A 49 0.16 -12.15 18.05
CA THR A 49 -1.14 -11.63 17.67
C THR A 49 -1.51 -10.46 18.58
N PHE A 50 -2.27 -9.51 18.05
CA PHE A 50 -2.82 -8.42 18.84
C PHE A 50 -4.30 -8.22 18.57
N SER A 51 -5.03 -7.73 19.57
CA SER A 51 -6.46 -7.40 19.44
C SER A 51 -6.77 -6.05 20.08
N ILE A 52 -7.68 -5.32 19.44
CA ILE A 52 -8.18 -4.03 19.94
C ILE A 52 -9.52 -4.31 20.60
N GLU A 53 -9.57 -4.14 21.92
CA GLU A 53 -10.67 -4.64 22.75
C GLU A 53 -11.89 -3.73 22.76
N ASN A 54 -11.69 -2.43 22.60
CA ASN A 54 -12.76 -1.44 22.51
C ASN A 54 -12.30 -0.16 21.81
N PHE A 55 -13.25 0.75 21.65
CA PHE A 55 -13.07 2.02 20.96
C PHE A 55 -13.81 3.11 21.72
N GLU A 56 -13.05 3.99 22.38
CA GLU A 56 -13.62 5.08 23.19
C GLU A 56 -13.05 6.50 22.93
N PRO A 57 -12.02 6.77 22.08
CA PRO A 57 -11.59 8.15 21.91
C PRO A 57 -12.55 8.95 21.03
N LYS A 58 -12.92 10.13 21.53
CA LYS A 58 -13.94 11.01 20.94
C LYS A 58 -13.51 11.73 19.66
N LEU A 59 -12.21 11.72 19.34
CA LEU A 59 -11.60 12.58 18.32
C LEU A 59 -10.93 11.82 17.15
N MET A 60 -10.84 10.50 17.22
CA MET A 60 -10.26 9.65 16.18
C MET A 60 -11.27 8.61 15.74
N THR A 61 -11.19 8.15 14.49
CA THR A 61 -12.04 7.05 13.99
C THR A 61 -11.46 5.69 14.37
N TRP A 62 -12.29 4.63 14.33
CA TRP A 62 -11.82 3.24 14.51
C TRP A 62 -10.68 2.89 13.56
N SER A 63 -10.79 3.31 12.30
CA SER A 63 -9.74 3.09 11.30
C SER A 63 -8.42 3.78 11.66
N THR A 64 -8.48 5.01 12.18
CA THR A 64 -7.29 5.77 12.60
C THR A 64 -6.53 5.02 13.69
N ILE A 65 -7.25 4.52 14.71
CA ILE A 65 -6.63 3.75 15.80
C ILE A 65 -6.06 2.44 15.27
N ARG A 66 -6.85 1.68 14.53
CA ARG A 66 -6.46 0.37 13.99
C ARG A 66 -5.22 0.46 13.12
N ASN A 67 -5.15 1.46 12.23
CA ASN A 67 -3.99 1.72 11.39
C ASN A 67 -2.79 2.21 12.21
N THR A 68 -3.00 3.08 13.19
CA THR A 68 -1.92 3.56 14.08
C THR A 68 -1.29 2.43 14.88
N ILE A 69 -2.10 1.54 15.45
CA ILE A 69 -1.62 0.36 16.18
C ILE A 69 -0.85 -0.56 15.23
N ARG A 70 -1.37 -0.79 14.02
CA ARG A 70 -0.68 -1.58 13.00
C ARG A 70 0.68 -0.97 12.62
N ASP A 71 0.73 0.32 12.33
CA ASP A 71 1.97 1.07 12.07
C ASP A 71 2.99 0.91 13.21
N CYS A 72 2.53 0.93 14.47
CA CYS A 72 3.39 0.72 15.63
C CYS A 72 4.00 -0.70 15.62
N PHE A 73 3.18 -1.74 15.43
CA PHE A 73 3.66 -3.12 15.32
C PHE A 73 4.57 -3.33 14.12
N ASP A 74 4.28 -2.71 12.98
CA ASP A 74 5.11 -2.74 11.79
C ASP A 74 6.49 -2.12 12.05
N ALA A 75 6.57 -1.03 12.82
CA ALA A 75 7.84 -0.44 13.23
C ALA A 75 8.71 -1.41 14.06
N TYR A 76 8.09 -2.21 14.95
CA TYR A 76 8.80 -3.26 15.70
C TYR A 76 9.18 -4.46 14.82
N SER A 77 8.30 -4.88 13.92
CA SER A 77 8.54 -5.97 12.95
C SER A 77 9.65 -5.64 11.96
N ALA A 78 9.79 -4.37 11.57
CA ALA A 78 10.80 -3.91 10.63
C ALA A 78 12.23 -4.07 11.17
N VAL A 79 12.43 -4.06 12.49
CA VAL A 79 13.76 -4.12 13.12
C VAL A 79 14.04 -5.43 13.84
N THR A 80 13.05 -6.31 14.02
CA THR A 80 13.17 -7.60 14.72
C THR A 80 12.69 -8.78 13.87
N ASN A 81 12.99 -10.01 14.28
CA ASN A 81 12.40 -11.21 13.69
C ASN A 81 10.99 -11.54 14.23
N LEU A 82 10.30 -10.58 14.83
CA LEU A 82 8.91 -10.75 15.26
C LEU A 82 7.97 -10.46 14.09
N THR A 83 6.84 -11.15 14.07
CA THR A 83 5.72 -10.85 13.16
C THR A 83 4.46 -10.59 13.98
N PHE A 84 3.56 -9.77 13.44
CA PHE A 84 2.34 -9.38 14.13
C PHE A 84 1.13 -9.59 13.24
N GLN A 85 0.08 -10.19 13.81
CA GLN A 85 -1.20 -10.35 13.14
C GLN A 85 -2.32 -9.81 14.03
N GLU A 86 -3.16 -8.96 13.46
CA GLU A 86 -4.38 -8.54 14.14
C GLU A 86 -5.41 -9.68 14.15
N VAL A 87 -5.98 -9.97 15.30
CA VAL A 87 -7.01 -11.00 15.50
C VAL A 87 -8.26 -10.42 16.17
N PRO A 88 -9.41 -11.11 16.10
CA PRO A 88 -10.62 -10.65 16.77
C PRO A 88 -10.41 -10.42 18.27
N LYS A 89 -11.23 -9.52 18.81
CA LYS A 89 -11.30 -9.17 20.24
C LYS A 89 -11.20 -10.41 21.15
N GLY A 90 -10.33 -10.33 22.16
CA GLY A 90 -10.12 -11.36 23.18
C GLY A 90 -9.24 -12.53 22.76
N GLN A 91 -8.69 -12.53 21.54
CA GLN A 91 -7.84 -13.60 21.02
C GLN A 91 -6.38 -13.19 20.82
N GLY A 92 -6.05 -11.90 21.02
CA GLY A 92 -4.69 -11.39 20.88
C GLY A 92 -3.81 -11.80 22.06
N ASP A 93 -2.52 -12.05 21.79
CA ASP A 93 -1.51 -12.12 22.84
C ASP A 93 -1.30 -10.76 23.48
N ILE A 94 -1.34 -9.70 22.66
CA ILE A 94 -1.28 -8.31 23.11
C ILE A 94 -2.66 -7.68 22.95
N GLN A 95 -3.30 -7.32 24.06
CA GLN A 95 -4.65 -6.79 24.12
C GLN A 95 -4.60 -5.30 24.45
N LEU A 96 -5.07 -4.48 23.52
CA LEU A 96 -5.10 -3.02 23.63
C LEU A 96 -6.51 -2.55 23.99
N LYS A 97 -6.64 -1.75 25.05
CA LYS A 97 -7.94 -1.33 25.59
C LYS A 97 -7.92 0.09 26.13
N PHE A 98 -9.01 0.82 25.90
CA PHE A 98 -9.29 2.12 26.53
C PHE A 98 -10.16 1.92 27.77
N VAL A 99 -9.79 2.49 28.91
CA VAL A 99 -10.50 2.30 30.18
C VAL A 99 -10.38 3.56 31.05
N THR A 100 -11.34 3.77 31.94
CA THR A 100 -11.36 4.91 32.89
C THR A 100 -11.19 4.40 34.32
N GLY A 101 -10.52 5.16 35.18
CA GLY A 101 -10.51 4.94 36.63
C GLY A 101 -9.99 3.56 37.06
N GLU A 102 -10.64 2.93 38.04
CA GLU A 102 -10.36 1.54 38.44
C GLU A 102 -10.95 0.54 37.43
N HIS A 103 -10.09 -0.32 36.86
CA HIS A 103 -10.49 -1.19 35.74
C HIS A 103 -9.85 -2.59 35.78
N GLY A 104 -9.60 -3.12 36.99
CA GLY A 104 -9.24 -4.52 37.20
C GLY A 104 -7.75 -4.88 37.14
N CYS A 105 -6.86 -3.89 37.06
CA CYS A 105 -5.41 -4.07 37.21
C CYS A 105 -4.83 -3.13 38.29
N THR A 106 -3.54 -3.25 38.60
CA THR A 106 -2.90 -2.59 39.75
C THR A 106 -2.69 -1.08 39.61
N THR A 107 -2.91 -0.51 38.43
CA THR A 107 -2.69 0.90 38.14
C THR A 107 -4.01 1.54 37.67
N PRO A 108 -4.77 2.19 38.57
CA PRO A 108 -5.95 2.94 38.16
C PRO A 108 -5.56 4.24 37.44
N PHE A 109 -6.42 4.71 36.55
CA PHE A 109 -6.24 6.01 35.90
C PHE A 109 -6.83 7.15 36.74
N ASP A 110 -6.22 8.33 36.65
CA ASP A 110 -6.55 9.52 37.42
C ASP A 110 -7.44 10.52 36.65
N GLY A 111 -7.81 10.20 35.41
CA GLY A 111 -8.58 11.05 34.52
C GLY A 111 -7.65 11.94 33.70
N TYR A 112 -8.11 13.13 33.32
CA TYR A 112 -7.31 14.02 32.47
C TYR A 112 -5.97 14.46 33.11
N GLY A 113 -4.87 14.18 32.42
CA GLY A 113 -3.50 14.43 32.84
C GLY A 113 -2.88 13.25 33.59
N GLY A 114 -1.70 13.45 34.18
CA GLY A 114 -1.11 12.45 35.07
C GLY A 114 -0.71 11.15 34.36
N VAL A 115 -1.40 10.04 34.65
CA VAL A 115 -1.09 8.71 34.09
C VAL A 115 -1.98 8.45 32.88
N ILE A 116 -1.40 8.51 31.69
CA ILE A 116 -2.20 8.47 30.44
C ILE A 116 -2.32 7.08 29.84
N ALA A 117 -1.37 6.20 30.13
CA ALA A 117 -1.36 4.83 29.64
C ALA A 117 -0.43 3.97 30.50
N HIS A 118 -0.62 2.66 30.45
CA HIS A 118 0.31 1.70 31.02
C HIS A 118 0.21 0.35 30.31
N ALA A 119 1.25 -0.45 30.52
CA ALA A 119 1.35 -1.80 29.98
C ALA A 119 1.88 -2.78 31.02
N GLN A 120 1.63 -4.07 30.78
CA GLN A 120 2.25 -5.16 31.51
C GLN A 120 3.27 -5.88 30.64
N PHE A 121 4.44 -6.17 31.21
CA PHE A 121 5.52 -6.85 30.50
C PHE A 121 5.12 -8.26 30.03
N PRO A 122 5.83 -8.80 29.03
CA PRO A 122 5.61 -10.17 28.56
C PRO A 122 5.61 -11.21 29.69
N GLU A 123 4.80 -12.25 29.64
CA GLU A 123 3.88 -12.66 28.55
C GLU A 123 2.42 -12.25 28.84
N TYR A 124 2.18 -11.22 29.68
CA TYR A 124 0.82 -10.77 29.99
C TYR A 124 0.15 -10.04 28.82
N GLY A 125 0.91 -9.19 28.12
CA GLY A 125 0.45 -8.54 26.89
C GLY A 125 -0.73 -7.58 27.07
N ILE A 126 -0.81 -6.87 28.19
CA ILE A 126 -1.88 -5.89 28.41
C ILE A 126 -1.35 -4.49 28.10
N VAL A 127 -2.09 -3.72 27.30
CA VAL A 127 -1.86 -2.30 27.05
C VAL A 127 -3.17 -1.55 27.30
N HIS A 128 -3.16 -0.63 28.26
CA HIS A 128 -4.30 0.22 28.57
C HIS A 128 -3.99 1.68 28.31
N PHE A 129 -4.99 2.38 27.77
CA PHE A 129 -4.99 3.83 27.58
C PHE A 129 -6.10 4.44 28.44
N ASP A 130 -5.85 5.58 29.06
CA ASP A 130 -6.89 6.29 29.80
C ASP A 130 -7.94 6.84 28.83
N ALA A 131 -9.18 6.37 28.93
CA ALA A 131 -10.28 6.82 28.08
C ALA A 131 -10.72 8.26 28.36
N ASP A 132 -10.34 8.82 29.52
CA ASP A 132 -10.64 10.22 29.87
C ASP A 132 -9.70 11.22 29.16
N GLU A 133 -8.63 10.73 28.54
CA GLU A 133 -7.67 11.54 27.80
C GLU A 133 -8.16 11.96 26.41
N LYS A 134 -7.67 13.11 25.96
CA LYS A 134 -7.97 13.62 24.61
C LYS A 134 -6.98 13.09 23.58
N TRP A 135 -7.17 11.84 23.19
CA TRP A 135 -6.35 11.18 22.17
C TRP A 135 -6.60 11.73 20.77
N THR A 136 -5.51 12.03 20.07
CA THR A 136 -5.51 12.33 18.63
C THR A 136 -4.21 11.85 17.99
N ILE A 137 -4.18 11.81 16.65
CA ILE A 137 -2.90 11.80 15.92
C ILE A 137 -2.51 13.24 15.68
N MET A 138 -1.30 13.60 16.12
CA MET A 138 -0.84 14.98 16.02
C MET A 138 -0.70 15.41 14.56
N SER A 139 -1.23 16.60 14.26
CA SER A 139 -1.22 17.23 12.94
C SER A 139 -1.27 18.74 13.11
N ALA A 140 -1.03 19.51 12.05
CA ALA A 140 -1.07 20.97 12.08
C ALA A 140 -2.35 21.55 12.74
N LYS A 141 -3.46 20.82 12.72
CA LYS A 141 -4.72 21.18 13.37
C LYS A 141 -4.68 21.09 14.90
N TYR A 142 -3.97 20.10 15.45
CA TYR A 142 -3.94 19.80 16.89
C TYR A 142 -2.64 20.22 17.58
N LEU A 143 -1.56 20.42 16.81
CA LEU A 143 -0.27 20.92 17.30
C LEU A 143 -0.36 22.24 18.12
N PRO A 144 -1.23 23.22 17.80
CA PRO A 144 -1.35 24.44 18.59
C PRO A 144 -2.08 24.28 19.94
N GLY A 145 -2.60 23.08 20.26
CA GLY A 145 -3.41 22.85 21.45
C GLY A 145 -2.69 22.04 22.51
N ASP A 146 -2.45 22.62 23.69
CA ASP A 146 -1.81 21.96 24.84
C ASP A 146 -2.70 20.92 25.54
N ALA A 147 -3.84 20.57 24.94
CA ALA A 147 -4.88 19.75 25.54
C ALA A 147 -5.02 18.34 24.95
N TYR A 148 -4.14 17.94 24.03
CA TYR A 148 -4.23 16.68 23.31
C TYR A 148 -3.02 15.80 23.57
N ASN A 149 -3.23 14.48 23.56
CA ASN A 149 -2.15 13.50 23.65
C ASN A 149 -1.96 12.79 22.31
N ASP A 150 -0.69 12.63 21.91
CA ASP A 150 -0.32 11.91 20.69
C ASP A 150 -0.49 10.41 20.91
N PHE A 151 -1.52 9.85 20.28
CA PHE A 151 -1.83 8.43 20.37
C PHE A 151 -0.75 7.58 19.71
N PHE A 152 -0.11 8.06 18.64
CA PHE A 152 0.95 7.28 17.97
C PHE A 152 2.14 7.09 18.91
N ASP A 153 2.59 8.18 19.54
CA ASP A 153 3.75 8.16 20.44
C ASP A 153 3.50 7.25 21.64
N THR A 154 2.34 7.42 22.27
CA THR A 154 1.98 6.66 23.47
C THR A 154 1.75 5.19 23.15
N ALA A 155 1.04 4.86 22.07
CA ALA A 155 0.83 3.47 21.67
C ALA A 155 2.17 2.78 21.35
N MET A 156 3.07 3.47 20.63
CA MET A 156 4.39 2.94 20.33
C MET A 156 5.20 2.65 21.60
N HIS A 157 5.13 3.54 22.59
CA HIS A 157 5.75 3.38 23.91
C HIS A 157 5.20 2.16 24.67
N GLU A 158 3.88 2.08 24.87
CA GLU A 158 3.26 1.01 25.65
C GLU A 158 3.40 -0.37 24.99
N ILE A 159 3.39 -0.41 23.65
CA ILE A 159 3.71 -1.64 22.92
C ILE A 159 5.15 -2.07 23.23
N GLY A 160 6.10 -1.15 23.40
CA GLY A 160 7.49 -1.48 23.78
C GLY A 160 7.58 -2.23 25.11
N HIS A 161 6.79 -1.78 26.10
CA HIS A 161 6.62 -2.46 27.39
C HIS A 161 5.99 -3.85 27.21
N ALA A 162 4.82 -3.94 26.57
CA ALA A 162 4.07 -5.19 26.44
C ALA A 162 4.72 -6.23 25.52
N LEU A 163 5.47 -5.77 24.53
CA LEU A 163 6.14 -6.62 23.54
C LEU A 163 7.50 -7.09 24.03
N ALA A 164 8.32 -6.19 24.53
CA ALA A 164 9.74 -6.45 24.72
C ALA A 164 10.18 -6.29 26.17
N GLY A 165 9.28 -5.90 27.07
CA GLY A 165 9.62 -5.56 28.46
C GLY A 165 10.71 -4.49 28.50
N LEU A 166 10.63 -3.52 27.58
CA LEU A 166 11.57 -2.41 27.55
C LEU A 166 11.29 -1.51 28.74
N GLU A 167 12.27 -1.23 29.57
CA GLU A 167 12.13 -0.27 30.65
C GLU A 167 12.25 1.16 30.12
N HIS A 168 11.84 2.14 30.95
CA HIS A 168 11.99 3.55 30.59
C HIS A 168 13.46 3.95 30.38
N GLU A 169 13.69 4.72 29.32
CA GLU A 169 14.98 5.35 29.04
C GLU A 169 15.03 6.75 29.66
N ASN A 170 16.21 7.15 30.14
CA ASN A 170 16.44 8.51 30.63
C ASN A 170 16.67 9.52 29.49
N ASP A 171 16.78 9.05 28.25
CA ASP A 171 16.93 9.90 27.07
C ASP A 171 15.59 10.47 26.63
N PHE A 172 15.46 11.80 26.69
CA PHE A 172 14.28 12.54 26.27
C PHE A 172 13.87 12.27 24.81
N TYR A 173 14.81 11.89 23.94
CA TYR A 173 14.55 11.61 22.54
C TYR A 173 14.15 10.15 22.29
N SER A 174 14.25 9.27 23.29
CA SER A 174 13.82 7.88 23.16
C SER A 174 12.29 7.78 23.14
N VAL A 175 11.77 6.82 22.37
CA VAL A 175 10.34 6.47 22.44
C VAL A 175 9.98 5.89 23.81
N MET A 176 10.94 5.29 24.52
CA MET A 176 10.76 4.74 25.87
C MET A 176 10.97 5.78 26.97
N TYR A 177 11.01 7.08 26.65
CA TYR A 177 11.02 8.13 27.68
C TYR A 177 9.67 8.16 28.43
N ALA A 178 9.70 8.16 29.76
CA ALA A 178 8.50 7.94 30.59
C ALA A 178 7.42 9.03 30.47
N TYR A 179 7.76 10.23 30.00
CA TYR A 179 6.85 11.38 29.93
C TYR A 179 6.51 11.72 28.48
N THR A 180 5.35 12.34 28.27
CA THR A 180 4.97 12.82 26.95
C THR A 180 6.02 13.77 26.36
N ARG A 181 6.21 13.64 25.06
CA ARG A 181 7.23 14.39 24.31
C ARG A 181 6.56 15.43 23.43
N PRO A 182 7.25 16.56 23.16
CA PRO A 182 6.78 17.51 22.16
C PRO A 182 6.58 16.79 20.83
N PRO A 183 5.40 16.88 20.21
CA PRO A 183 5.11 16.22 18.94
C PRO A 183 5.72 16.95 17.74
N VAL A 184 6.58 17.96 17.97
CA VAL A 184 7.19 18.77 16.91
C VAL A 184 8.71 18.72 16.92
N ASP A 185 9.31 18.97 15.76
CA ASP A 185 10.74 19.24 15.63
C ASP A 185 11.08 20.72 15.89
N GLU A 186 12.35 21.10 15.66
CA GLU A 186 12.85 22.46 15.87
C GLU A 186 12.18 23.50 14.97
N ASP A 187 11.63 23.06 13.82
CA ASP A 187 10.95 23.90 12.84
C ASP A 187 9.43 23.97 13.09
N GLY A 188 8.93 23.28 14.11
CA GLY A 188 7.51 23.24 14.47
C GLY A 188 6.67 22.26 13.64
N ALA A 189 7.30 21.40 12.82
CA ALA A 189 6.61 20.38 12.04
C ALA A 189 6.36 19.11 12.87
N TYR A 190 5.28 18.37 12.56
CA TYR A 190 4.96 17.14 13.29
C TYR A 190 6.08 16.09 13.16
N LYS A 191 6.61 15.65 14.29
CA LYS A 191 7.66 14.64 14.41
C LYS A 191 7.02 13.26 14.64
N LYS A 192 6.76 12.52 13.56
CA LYS A 192 6.24 11.13 13.66
C LYS A 192 7.19 10.27 14.53
N PRO A 193 6.69 9.61 15.59
CA PRO A 193 7.49 8.75 16.47
C PRO A 193 8.18 7.60 15.72
N LYS A 194 9.39 7.26 16.16
CA LYS A 194 10.23 6.17 15.62
C LYS A 194 11.01 5.49 16.75
N LEU A 195 11.37 4.23 16.56
CA LEU A 195 12.28 3.52 17.47
C LEU A 195 13.68 4.12 17.36
N ASP A 196 14.24 4.54 18.49
CA ASP A 196 15.61 5.06 18.54
C ASP A 196 16.65 3.91 18.47
N PRO A 197 17.92 4.18 18.09
CA PRO A 197 18.94 3.16 17.94
C PRO A 197 19.23 2.34 19.20
N ILE A 198 19.05 2.91 20.40
CA ILE A 198 19.28 2.19 21.67
C ILE A 198 18.18 1.16 21.86
N VAL A 199 16.92 1.56 21.67
CA VAL A 199 15.75 0.68 21.71
C VAL A 199 15.86 -0.41 20.65
N VAL A 200 16.20 -0.07 19.40
CA VAL A 200 16.46 -1.06 18.33
C VAL A 200 17.54 -2.05 18.75
N GLY A 201 18.66 -1.59 19.30
CA GLY A 201 19.72 -2.47 19.78
C GLY A 201 19.25 -3.43 20.88
N LYS A 202 18.41 -2.97 21.83
CA LYS A 202 17.82 -3.82 22.87
C LYS A 202 16.90 -4.88 22.26
N LEU A 203 16.03 -4.47 21.34
CA LEU A 203 15.10 -5.35 20.63
C LEU A 203 15.84 -6.43 19.83
N GLN A 204 16.87 -6.06 19.09
CA GLN A 204 17.64 -6.98 18.24
C GLN A 204 18.47 -7.98 19.06
N ARG A 205 19.02 -7.57 20.22
CA ARG A 205 19.65 -8.52 21.14
C ARG A 205 18.66 -9.56 21.68
N LYS A 206 17.41 -9.15 21.88
CA LYS A 206 16.36 -10.00 22.44
C LYS A 206 15.72 -10.92 21.41
N TYR A 207 15.35 -10.40 20.25
CA TYR A 207 14.54 -11.11 19.24
C TYR A 207 15.30 -11.43 17.95
N GLY A 208 16.56 -10.99 17.83
CA GLY A 208 17.31 -11.00 16.57
C GLY A 208 16.95 -9.80 15.71
N ALA A 209 17.92 -9.28 14.96
CA ALA A 209 17.65 -8.33 13.90
C ALA A 209 16.78 -8.98 12.83
N ARG A 210 15.84 -8.21 12.26
CA ARG A 210 15.11 -8.64 11.07
C ARG A 210 16.13 -9.11 10.04
N GLU A 211 16.08 -10.38 9.64
CA GLU A 211 16.78 -10.81 8.43
C GLU A 211 16.21 -9.95 7.30
N ARG A 212 16.99 -8.99 6.81
CA ARG A 212 16.65 -8.31 5.57
C ARG A 212 16.54 -9.44 4.56
N SER A 213 15.37 -9.61 3.93
CA SER A 213 15.30 -10.41 2.72
C SER A 213 16.44 -9.93 1.83
N GLU A 214 17.26 -10.87 1.33
CA GLU A 214 18.50 -10.57 0.62
C GLU A 214 18.26 -9.42 -0.37
N GLU A 215 18.83 -8.26 -0.06
CA GLU A 215 18.63 -7.05 -0.85
C GLU A 215 19.60 -7.11 -2.03
N LEU A 216 19.05 -7.14 -3.23
CA LEU A 216 19.84 -7.18 -4.46
C LEU A 216 20.00 -5.76 -5.01
N CYS A 217 21.23 -5.22 -4.98
CA CYS A 217 21.52 -3.91 -5.56
C CYS A 217 22.21 -4.06 -6.92
N VAL A 218 21.56 -3.55 -7.98
CA VAL A 218 22.00 -3.65 -9.37
C VAL A 218 22.19 -2.28 -10.00
N ASP A 219 23.02 -2.19 -11.04
CA ASP A 219 23.18 -0.95 -11.80
C ASP A 219 21.98 -0.69 -12.74
N LYS A 220 21.23 -1.75 -13.08
CA LYS A 220 20.11 -1.70 -14.01
C LYS A 220 19.09 -2.79 -13.73
N LEU A 221 17.81 -2.42 -13.82
CA LEU A 221 16.71 -3.37 -13.73
C LEU A 221 16.55 -4.17 -15.03
N GLU A 222 16.39 -5.47 -14.90
CA GLU A 222 16.13 -6.39 -16.02
C GLU A 222 14.81 -7.12 -15.80
N TRP A 223 13.94 -7.06 -16.80
CA TRP A 223 12.57 -7.57 -16.72
C TRP A 223 12.41 -8.80 -17.58
N SER A 224 11.81 -9.84 -17.00
CA SER A 224 11.49 -11.05 -17.72
C SER A 224 10.24 -11.70 -17.15
N THR A 225 9.68 -12.62 -17.92
CA THR A 225 8.60 -13.47 -17.48
C THR A 225 8.96 -14.94 -17.70
N ASN A 226 8.54 -15.79 -16.77
CA ASN A 226 8.73 -17.24 -16.86
C ASN A 226 7.65 -17.94 -16.02
N ASP A 227 7.02 -18.96 -16.59
CA ASP A 227 6.00 -19.80 -15.94
C ASP A 227 4.98 -19.00 -15.10
N GLY A 228 4.32 -18.03 -15.74
CA GLY A 228 3.28 -17.20 -15.13
C GLY A 228 3.80 -16.11 -14.19
N THR A 229 5.10 -16.09 -13.90
CA THR A 229 5.72 -15.18 -12.93
C THR A 229 6.47 -14.06 -13.65
N ILE A 230 6.36 -12.85 -13.11
CA ILE A 230 7.12 -11.68 -13.57
C ILE A 230 8.36 -11.55 -12.68
N PHE A 231 9.52 -11.31 -13.26
CA PHE A 231 10.79 -11.20 -12.55
C PHE A 231 11.45 -9.85 -12.80
N VAL A 232 12.15 -9.37 -11.78
CA VAL A 232 13.09 -8.26 -11.84
C VAL A 232 14.46 -8.74 -11.35
N ASN A 233 15.44 -8.78 -12.25
CA ASN A 233 16.79 -9.33 -11.98
C ASN A 233 16.76 -10.71 -11.30
N GLY A 234 15.83 -11.58 -11.71
CA GLY A 234 15.66 -12.93 -11.15
C GLY A 234 14.84 -13.00 -9.85
N ILE A 235 14.41 -11.88 -9.29
CA ILE A 235 13.52 -11.83 -8.12
C ILE A 235 12.06 -11.82 -8.58
N PRO A 236 11.17 -12.71 -8.07
CA PRO A 236 9.74 -12.63 -8.34
C PRO A 236 9.17 -11.26 -7.93
N LEU A 237 8.54 -10.59 -8.89
CA LEU A 237 7.96 -9.29 -8.71
C LEU A 237 6.58 -9.41 -8.05
N VAL A 238 6.42 -8.72 -6.93
CA VAL A 238 5.15 -8.59 -6.20
C VAL A 238 4.68 -7.13 -6.30
N LEU A 239 3.52 -6.90 -6.91
CA LEU A 239 3.01 -5.57 -7.27
C LEU A 239 1.74 -5.21 -6.49
N LYS A 240 1.83 -4.11 -5.76
CA LYS A 240 0.68 -3.37 -5.24
C LYS A 240 0.68 -2.02 -5.96
N GLY A 241 -0.04 -1.97 -7.08
CA GLY A 241 -0.10 -0.82 -7.95
C GLY A 241 -1.38 0.00 -7.78
N ILE A 242 -1.35 1.25 -8.26
CA ILE A 242 -2.52 2.11 -8.34
C ILE A 242 -2.54 2.90 -9.66
N ASN A 243 -3.71 3.10 -10.24
CA ASN A 243 -3.91 3.98 -11.39
C ASN A 243 -4.01 5.43 -10.92
N TYR A 244 -3.20 6.33 -11.52
CA TYR A 244 -3.24 7.76 -11.23
C TYR A 244 -3.54 8.56 -12.51
N HIS A 245 -4.80 8.99 -12.61
CA HIS A 245 -5.39 9.75 -13.70
C HIS A 245 -4.84 11.16 -13.90
N GLY A 246 -4.99 11.65 -15.12
CA GLY A 246 -5.01 13.07 -15.47
C GLY A 246 -4.33 13.38 -16.80
N PHE A 247 -3.25 12.67 -17.13
CA PHE A 247 -2.49 12.89 -18.37
C PHE A 247 -3.27 12.49 -19.65
N GLU A 248 -4.31 11.66 -19.50
CA GLU A 248 -5.25 11.28 -20.56
C GLU A 248 -6.44 12.24 -20.72
N THR A 249 -6.58 13.21 -19.82
CA THR A 249 -7.69 14.16 -19.79
C THR A 249 -7.29 15.50 -20.42
N GLU A 250 -8.23 16.44 -20.49
CA GLU A 250 -8.02 17.83 -20.91
C GLU A 250 -7.01 18.60 -20.04
N GLN A 251 -6.65 18.07 -18.87
CA GLN A 251 -5.64 18.66 -17.99
C GLN A 251 -4.21 18.36 -18.44
N PHE A 252 -3.99 17.24 -19.14
CA PHE A 252 -2.66 16.77 -19.56
C PHE A 252 -1.61 16.71 -18.42
N ALA A 253 -2.08 16.54 -17.19
CA ALA A 253 -1.31 16.59 -15.95
C ALA A 253 -2.03 15.74 -14.90
N PRO A 254 -1.34 15.23 -13.86
CA PRO A 254 -1.99 14.39 -12.87
C PRO A 254 -3.08 15.20 -12.15
N LEU A 255 -4.23 14.57 -11.91
CA LEU A 255 -5.33 15.21 -11.19
C LEU A 255 -4.93 15.52 -9.74
N GLY A 256 -5.63 16.45 -9.09
CA GLY A 256 -5.44 16.76 -7.67
C GLY A 256 -4.44 17.88 -7.35
N LEU A 257 -3.68 18.36 -8.34
CA LEU A 257 -2.67 19.41 -8.14
C LEU A 257 -3.22 20.81 -7.82
N THR A 258 -4.54 20.99 -7.78
CA THR A 258 -5.21 22.17 -7.23
C THR A 258 -5.47 22.05 -5.72
N TYR A 259 -5.43 20.83 -5.18
CA TYR A 259 -5.76 20.52 -3.77
C TYR A 259 -4.50 20.22 -2.95
N GLN A 260 -3.54 19.49 -3.51
CA GLN A 260 -2.29 19.11 -2.85
C GLN A 260 -1.08 19.28 -3.77
N SER A 261 0.12 19.31 -3.18
CA SER A 261 1.34 19.21 -3.97
C SER A 261 1.53 17.79 -4.51
N LEU A 262 2.21 17.66 -5.66
CA LEU A 262 2.51 16.35 -6.24
C LEU A 262 3.31 15.46 -5.27
N ASP A 263 4.23 16.06 -4.50
CA ASP A 263 5.03 15.32 -3.52
C ASP A 263 4.17 14.73 -2.40
N VAL A 264 3.21 15.51 -1.87
CA VAL A 264 2.29 15.03 -0.83
C VAL A 264 1.48 13.84 -1.33
N ILE A 265 0.94 13.91 -2.56
CA ILE A 265 0.14 12.82 -3.12
C ILE A 265 1.01 11.56 -3.32
N LEU A 266 2.22 11.70 -3.87
CA LEU A 266 3.14 10.58 -4.04
C LEU A 266 3.63 10.00 -2.70
N ASP A 267 3.75 10.83 -1.66
CA ASP A 267 4.07 10.37 -0.30
C ASP A 267 2.92 9.56 0.29
N VAL A 268 1.66 9.91 0.05
CA VAL A 268 0.50 9.10 0.44
C VAL A 268 0.56 7.72 -0.21
N ILE A 269 0.86 7.64 -1.52
CA ILE A 269 1.02 6.37 -2.24
C ILE A 269 2.13 5.52 -1.59
N LYS A 270 3.30 6.12 -1.37
CA LYS A 270 4.45 5.44 -0.75
C LYS A 270 4.15 4.96 0.67
N ASN A 271 3.56 5.81 1.50
CA ASN A 271 3.27 5.53 2.91
C ASN A 271 2.18 4.45 3.09
N ASN A 272 1.38 4.19 2.06
CA ASN A 272 0.40 3.10 2.03
C ASN A 272 0.92 1.85 1.30
N ASN A 273 2.25 1.70 1.22
CA ASN A 273 2.97 0.56 0.67
C ASN A 273 2.66 0.26 -0.81
N PHE A 274 2.20 1.22 -1.60
CA PHE A 274 2.16 1.01 -3.06
C PHE A 274 3.57 1.11 -3.63
N ASN A 275 3.92 0.18 -4.52
CA ASN A 275 5.23 0.15 -5.18
C ASN A 275 5.17 0.48 -6.67
N ALA A 276 3.97 0.58 -7.25
CA ALA A 276 3.80 0.88 -8.66
C ALA A 276 2.68 1.89 -8.93
N ILE A 277 2.84 2.68 -9.99
CA ILE A 277 1.78 3.55 -10.53
C ILE A 277 1.59 3.23 -12.01
N GLN A 278 0.36 2.99 -12.43
CA GLN A 278 -0.01 3.02 -13.84
C GLN A 278 -0.49 4.44 -14.17
N ILE A 279 0.09 5.01 -15.23
CA ILE A 279 -0.14 6.39 -15.66
C ILE A 279 -0.90 6.34 -16.99
N PRO A 280 -2.23 6.46 -16.96
CA PRO A 280 -3.03 6.70 -18.15
C PRO A 280 -2.60 8.01 -18.82
N PHE A 281 -2.34 7.98 -20.13
CA PHE A 281 -2.06 9.18 -20.91
C PHE A 281 -2.82 9.19 -22.24
N SER A 282 -2.92 10.37 -22.87
CA SER A 282 -3.51 10.52 -24.21
C SER A 282 -2.44 10.59 -25.30
N LEU A 283 -2.69 10.02 -26.47
CA LEU A 283 -1.78 10.18 -27.61
C LEU A 283 -1.59 11.64 -28.02
N GLU A 284 -2.65 12.45 -27.89
CA GLU A 284 -2.66 13.90 -28.11
C GLU A 284 -1.61 14.62 -27.24
N LEU A 285 -1.50 14.27 -25.96
CA LEU A 285 -0.49 14.80 -25.05
C LEU A 285 0.90 14.67 -25.65
N VAL A 286 1.26 13.46 -26.08
CA VAL A 286 2.61 13.18 -26.57
C VAL A 286 2.81 13.73 -27.97
N ARG A 287 1.74 13.83 -28.77
CA ARG A 287 1.80 14.36 -30.13
C ARG A 287 2.03 15.87 -30.13
N PHE A 288 1.29 16.61 -29.34
CA PHE A 288 1.27 18.08 -29.38
C PHE A 288 2.02 18.74 -28.22
N ASP A 289 2.27 18.02 -27.13
CA ASP A 289 2.97 18.53 -25.95
C ASP A 289 2.36 19.87 -25.43
N PRO A 290 1.05 19.89 -25.11
CA PRO A 290 0.34 21.11 -24.76
C PRO A 290 0.83 21.71 -23.44
N ASP A 291 0.62 23.02 -23.27
CA ASP A 291 0.85 23.72 -22.00
C ASP A 291 -0.16 23.30 -20.93
N VAL A 292 0.30 23.13 -19.69
CA VAL A 292 -0.53 22.75 -18.55
C VAL A 292 -0.87 23.98 -17.71
N ASN A 293 -2.17 24.27 -17.58
CA ASN A 293 -2.68 25.47 -16.91
C ASN A 293 -3.63 25.18 -15.74
N THR A 294 -3.78 23.91 -15.33
CA THR A 294 -4.79 23.46 -14.36
C THR A 294 -4.20 23.12 -12.99
N ILE A 295 -3.05 23.71 -12.64
CA ILE A 295 -2.31 23.41 -11.41
C ILE A 295 -2.25 24.64 -10.49
N SER A 296 -2.21 24.42 -9.17
CA SER A 296 -1.99 25.50 -8.21
C SER A 296 -0.49 25.81 -8.09
N CYS A 297 -0.08 27.02 -8.50
CA CYS A 297 1.31 27.47 -8.37
C CYS A 297 1.74 27.74 -6.93
N ASP A 298 0.80 27.99 -6.03
CA ASP A 298 1.12 28.16 -4.61
C ASP A 298 1.54 26.83 -3.98
N LEU A 299 0.92 25.73 -4.41
CA LEU A 299 1.23 24.37 -3.93
C LEU A 299 2.36 23.72 -4.72
N ASN A 300 2.50 24.05 -6.01
CA ASN A 300 3.42 23.41 -6.95
C ASN A 300 4.20 24.45 -7.77
N PRO A 301 4.99 25.34 -7.14
CA PRO A 301 5.63 26.46 -7.83
C PRO A 301 6.58 26.03 -8.95
N ASP A 302 7.23 24.87 -8.81
CA ASP A 302 8.19 24.37 -9.81
C ASP A 302 7.54 23.68 -11.03
N LEU A 303 6.25 23.32 -10.89
CA LEU A 303 5.43 22.70 -11.94
C LEU A 303 4.71 23.72 -12.81
N CYS A 304 4.74 25.01 -12.46
CA CYS A 304 4.03 26.04 -13.22
C CYS A 304 4.66 26.36 -14.57
N GLU A 305 3.78 26.70 -15.53
CA GLU A 305 4.15 27.04 -16.91
C GLU A 305 4.98 25.94 -17.59
N ARG A 306 4.67 24.68 -17.27
CA ARG A 306 5.28 23.51 -17.90
C ARG A 306 4.35 22.96 -18.97
N ASN A 307 4.96 22.38 -20.00
CA ASN A 307 4.23 21.56 -20.95
C ASN A 307 4.04 20.14 -20.42
N ALA A 308 3.13 19.41 -21.03
CA ALA A 308 2.66 18.12 -20.55
C ALA A 308 3.77 17.05 -20.50
N LEU A 309 4.68 17.02 -21.47
CA LEU A 309 5.82 16.09 -21.41
C LEU A 309 6.82 16.44 -20.32
N ARG A 310 6.98 17.73 -19.98
CA ARG A 310 7.81 18.10 -18.83
C ARG A 310 7.13 17.75 -17.50
N MET A 311 5.81 17.87 -17.43
CA MET A 311 5.04 17.40 -16.28
C MET A 311 5.18 15.89 -16.07
N LEU A 312 5.12 15.11 -17.16
CA LEU A 312 5.32 13.66 -17.12
C LEU A 312 6.75 13.29 -16.66
N ASP A 313 7.79 14.01 -17.11
CA ASP A 313 9.16 13.81 -16.60
C ASP A 313 9.21 13.95 -15.08
N ILE A 314 8.71 15.09 -14.58
CA ILE A 314 8.81 15.44 -13.16
C ILE A 314 8.03 14.42 -12.32
N PHE A 315 6.87 13.98 -12.79
CA PHE A 315 6.10 12.92 -12.15
C PHE A 315 6.91 11.63 -12.00
N ILE A 316 7.49 11.15 -13.10
CA ILE A 316 8.24 9.89 -13.12
C ILE A 316 9.51 10.00 -12.26
N GLU A 317 10.21 11.12 -12.33
CA GLU A 317 11.40 11.41 -11.50
C GLU A 317 11.05 11.43 -10.00
N ARG A 318 9.93 12.06 -9.62
CA ARG A 318 9.48 12.12 -8.21
C ARG A 318 8.96 10.78 -7.70
N ALA A 319 8.33 9.97 -8.55
CA ALA A 319 7.98 8.59 -8.23
C ALA A 319 9.25 7.74 -8.01
N ALA A 320 10.28 7.92 -8.85
CA ALA A 320 11.55 7.21 -8.72
C ALA A 320 12.23 7.48 -7.38
N LYS A 321 12.25 8.74 -6.91
CA LYS A 321 12.82 9.10 -5.59
C LYS A 321 12.16 8.38 -4.41
N ARG A 322 10.94 7.88 -4.60
CA ARG A 322 10.16 7.14 -3.60
C ARG A 322 10.23 5.62 -3.78
N GLY A 323 11.00 5.15 -4.77
CA GLY A 323 11.09 3.74 -5.08
C GLY A 323 9.82 3.19 -5.76
N ILE A 324 9.10 4.03 -6.49
CA ILE A 324 7.87 3.67 -7.19
C ILE A 324 8.18 3.46 -8.68
N ILE A 325 7.90 2.26 -9.17
CA ILE A 325 7.97 1.94 -10.61
C ILE A 325 6.70 2.37 -11.33
N VAL A 326 6.81 2.72 -12.61
CA VAL A 326 5.71 3.28 -13.39
C VAL A 326 5.46 2.49 -14.68
N ALA A 327 4.19 2.24 -14.95
CA ALA A 327 3.71 1.75 -16.23
C ALA A 327 3.03 2.90 -16.99
N LEU A 328 3.39 3.13 -18.25
CA LEU A 328 2.69 4.10 -19.08
C LEU A 328 1.57 3.39 -19.83
N SER A 329 0.33 3.89 -19.75
CA SER A 329 -0.83 3.30 -20.43
C SER A 329 -1.40 4.21 -21.50
N ASN A 330 -1.44 3.73 -22.75
CA ASN A 330 -2.13 4.41 -23.84
C ASN A 330 -3.64 4.28 -23.64
N ASN A 331 -4.19 5.22 -22.89
CA ASN A 331 -5.55 5.17 -22.39
C ASN A 331 -6.57 5.76 -23.37
N GLN A 332 -6.21 6.90 -23.97
CA GLN A 332 -7.06 7.61 -24.93
C GLN A 332 -6.25 8.17 -26.09
N PHE A 333 -6.91 8.47 -27.21
CA PHE A 333 -6.22 9.20 -28.29
C PHE A 333 -6.25 10.70 -28.07
N TYR A 334 -7.34 11.20 -27.48
CA TYR A 334 -7.59 12.62 -27.27
C TYR A 334 -7.55 12.94 -25.78
N GLY A 335 -7.08 14.13 -25.43
CA GLY A 335 -7.10 14.64 -24.06
C GLY A 335 -8.49 15.13 -23.68
N ASN A 336 -9.44 14.21 -23.48
CA ASN A 336 -10.81 14.58 -23.17
C ASN A 336 -11.54 13.46 -22.43
N ARG A 337 -11.78 13.66 -21.14
CA ARG A 337 -12.44 12.65 -20.29
C ARG A 337 -13.90 12.35 -20.63
N THR A 338 -14.53 13.19 -21.46
CA THR A 338 -15.94 13.00 -21.88
C THR A 338 -16.09 12.09 -23.09
N LEU A 339 -14.99 11.85 -23.83
CA LEU A 339 -15.00 10.93 -24.95
C LEU A 339 -14.87 9.50 -24.44
N LEU A 340 -15.61 8.59 -25.08
CA LEU A 340 -15.40 7.17 -24.89
C LEU A 340 -13.99 6.80 -25.40
N PRO A 341 -13.26 5.92 -24.67
CA PRO A 341 -11.99 5.40 -25.16
C PRO A 341 -12.13 4.80 -26.56
N ASN A 342 -11.11 5.03 -27.39
CA ASN A 342 -11.08 4.50 -28.75
C ASN A 342 -11.18 2.96 -28.71
N PRO A 343 -12.10 2.32 -29.46
CA PRO A 343 -12.33 0.88 -29.33
C PRO A 343 -11.19 0.03 -29.91
N LEU A 344 -10.47 0.56 -30.89
CA LEU A 344 -9.32 -0.05 -31.56
C LEU A 344 -8.06 0.76 -31.27
N TRP A 345 -6.90 0.19 -31.61
CA TRP A 345 -5.58 0.83 -31.49
C TRP A 345 -5.25 1.81 -32.62
N TYR A 346 -6.24 2.13 -33.48
CA TYR A 346 -6.13 3.15 -34.51
C TYR A 346 -7.51 3.77 -34.80
N ASN A 347 -7.52 4.92 -35.48
CA ASN A 347 -8.72 5.51 -36.07
C ASN A 347 -8.34 6.27 -37.36
N SER A 348 -9.25 7.10 -37.90
CA SER A 348 -9.01 7.88 -39.12
C SER A 348 -7.92 8.95 -38.98
N GLU A 349 -7.59 9.35 -37.75
CA GLU A 349 -6.62 10.41 -37.46
C GLU A 349 -5.28 9.86 -36.93
N TYR A 350 -5.34 8.80 -36.14
CA TYR A 350 -4.22 8.10 -35.54
C TYR A 350 -4.10 6.71 -36.17
N SER A 351 -3.20 6.57 -37.14
CA SER A 351 -2.85 5.26 -37.70
C SER A 351 -2.03 4.42 -36.70
N GLU A 352 -2.02 3.09 -36.86
CA GLU A 352 -1.17 2.19 -36.05
C GLU A 352 0.31 2.61 -36.10
N GLU A 353 0.78 3.06 -37.26
CA GLU A 353 2.14 3.59 -37.45
C GLU A 353 2.37 4.87 -36.62
N MET A 354 1.42 5.80 -36.62
CA MET A 354 1.52 7.03 -35.82
C MET A 354 1.53 6.72 -34.32
N VAL A 355 0.66 5.81 -33.86
CA VAL A 355 0.62 5.34 -32.46
C VAL A 355 1.97 4.73 -32.07
N THR A 356 2.55 3.91 -32.95
CA THR A 356 3.88 3.31 -32.75
C THR A 356 4.98 4.39 -32.68
N ASN A 357 4.92 5.43 -33.51
CA ASN A 357 5.87 6.54 -33.48
C ASN A 357 5.77 7.36 -32.19
N ILE A 358 4.55 7.56 -31.69
CA ILE A 358 4.30 8.22 -30.39
C ILE A 358 4.91 7.40 -29.25
N TRP A 359 4.72 6.08 -29.26
CA TRP A 359 5.39 5.18 -28.30
C TRP A 359 6.91 5.27 -28.37
N ASN A 360 7.49 5.21 -29.57
CA ASN A 360 8.94 5.34 -29.74
C ASN A 360 9.49 6.67 -29.21
N ARG A 361 8.73 7.77 -29.29
CA ARG A 361 9.10 9.06 -28.67
C ARG A 361 9.23 8.91 -27.14
N LEU A 362 8.29 8.26 -26.47
CA LEU A 362 8.34 8.04 -25.02
C LEU A 362 9.45 7.05 -24.62
N ILE A 363 9.56 5.92 -25.34
CA ILE A 363 10.60 4.91 -25.10
C ILE A 363 11.99 5.55 -25.23
N TYR A 364 12.21 6.36 -26.27
CA TYR A 364 13.46 7.10 -26.39
C TYR A 364 13.63 8.07 -25.22
N ARG A 365 12.62 8.88 -24.88
CA ARG A 365 12.68 9.87 -23.79
C ARG A 365 13.06 9.25 -22.45
N TYR A 366 12.51 8.09 -22.11
CA TYR A 366 12.69 7.44 -20.81
C TYR A 366 13.68 6.26 -20.80
N ARG A 367 14.49 6.09 -21.85
CA ARG A 367 15.43 4.96 -21.99
C ARG A 367 16.45 4.79 -20.84
N ASN A 368 16.73 5.87 -20.09
CA ASN A 368 17.65 5.87 -18.95
C ASN A 368 16.91 6.02 -17.60
N GLN A 369 15.58 6.07 -17.62
CA GLN A 369 14.78 6.26 -16.43
C GLN A 369 14.42 4.89 -15.85
N TRP A 370 15.11 4.51 -14.77
CA TRP A 370 15.10 3.13 -14.26
C TRP A 370 13.72 2.63 -13.85
N ASN A 371 12.84 3.54 -13.40
CA ASN A 371 11.55 3.18 -12.84
C ASN A 371 10.44 3.06 -13.90
N VAL A 372 10.69 3.37 -15.18
CA VAL A 372 9.72 3.09 -16.26
C VAL A 372 9.87 1.63 -16.67
N PHE A 373 9.02 0.76 -16.10
CA PHE A 373 9.19 -0.68 -16.21
C PHE A 373 8.26 -1.35 -17.22
N ALA A 374 7.15 -0.71 -17.56
CA ALA A 374 6.16 -1.30 -18.46
C ALA A 374 5.49 -0.26 -19.37
N ILE A 375 5.03 -0.72 -20.52
CA ILE A 375 4.10 0.00 -21.38
C ILE A 375 2.87 -0.85 -21.62
N ASP A 376 1.70 -0.29 -21.37
CA ASP A 376 0.41 -0.85 -21.73
C ASP A 376 -0.01 -0.30 -23.08
N LEU A 377 0.04 -1.18 -24.08
CA LEU A 377 0.00 -0.84 -25.50
C LEU A 377 -1.27 -0.09 -25.88
N LYS A 378 -2.40 -0.46 -25.27
CA LYS A 378 -3.71 0.10 -25.53
C LYS A 378 -4.68 -0.38 -24.45
N ASN A 379 -5.22 0.57 -23.69
CA ASN A 379 -6.24 0.34 -22.69
C ASN A 379 -7.55 -0.18 -23.33
N GLU A 380 -8.11 -1.25 -22.79
CA GLU A 380 -9.48 -1.71 -23.03
C GLU A 380 -9.95 -1.82 -24.51
N PRO A 381 -9.28 -2.58 -25.39
CA PRO A 381 -9.84 -2.93 -26.70
C PRO A 381 -11.27 -3.47 -26.57
N ASN A 382 -12.20 -2.91 -27.34
CA ASN A 382 -13.62 -3.20 -27.18
C ASN A 382 -14.38 -3.37 -28.51
N ILE A 383 -15.31 -2.48 -28.85
CA ILE A 383 -16.27 -2.61 -29.94
C ILE A 383 -15.53 -2.78 -31.28
N GLY A 384 -15.65 -3.97 -31.88
CA GLY A 384 -15.01 -4.29 -33.16
C GLY A 384 -13.58 -4.83 -33.04
N ALA A 385 -12.99 -4.85 -31.84
CA ALA A 385 -11.76 -5.60 -31.58
C ALA A 385 -12.07 -7.11 -31.51
N THR A 386 -11.22 -7.91 -32.13
CA THR A 386 -11.31 -9.36 -32.19
C THR A 386 -9.98 -9.99 -31.74
N TRP A 387 -9.95 -11.31 -31.56
CA TRP A 387 -8.74 -12.04 -31.16
C TRP A 387 -8.80 -13.46 -31.72
N GLY A 388 -7.76 -13.84 -32.49
CA GLY A 388 -7.65 -15.16 -33.10
C GLY A 388 -8.44 -15.34 -34.40
N ASP A 389 -8.99 -14.27 -34.98
CA ASP A 389 -9.74 -14.34 -36.24
C ASP A 389 -8.89 -14.02 -37.50
N PHE A 390 -7.63 -13.64 -37.31
CA PHE A 390 -6.67 -13.26 -38.35
C PHE A 390 -7.09 -12.04 -39.18
N GLY A 391 -8.05 -11.25 -38.70
CA GLY A 391 -8.49 -10.00 -39.30
C GLY A 391 -7.47 -8.89 -39.10
N ILE A 392 -6.75 -8.50 -40.15
CA ILE A 392 -5.65 -7.50 -40.03
C ILE A 392 -6.06 -6.16 -39.37
N LYS A 393 -7.34 -5.79 -39.47
CA LYS A 393 -7.91 -4.53 -38.96
C LYS A 393 -8.54 -4.64 -37.57
N THR A 394 -8.81 -5.85 -37.07
CA THR A 394 -9.62 -6.05 -35.86
C THR A 394 -8.93 -6.95 -34.85
N ASP A 395 -8.03 -7.82 -35.30
CA ASP A 395 -7.36 -8.84 -34.50
C ASP A 395 -6.29 -8.23 -33.57
N TRP A 396 -6.68 -8.00 -32.33
CA TRP A 396 -5.89 -7.28 -31.33
C TRP A 396 -4.59 -8.00 -31.00
N ASN A 397 -4.59 -9.33 -30.86
CA ASN A 397 -3.35 -10.08 -30.63
C ASN A 397 -2.32 -9.86 -31.74
N LYS A 398 -2.76 -9.82 -33.01
CA LYS A 398 -1.89 -9.56 -34.16
C LYS A 398 -1.42 -8.13 -34.21
N ALA A 399 -2.23 -7.18 -33.76
CA ALA A 399 -1.78 -5.80 -33.60
C ALA A 399 -0.74 -5.64 -32.49
N ALA A 400 -0.98 -6.24 -31.32
CA ALA A 400 -0.03 -6.25 -30.21
C ALA A 400 1.30 -6.90 -30.64
N GLU A 401 1.28 -8.04 -31.34
CA GLU A 401 2.49 -8.67 -31.89
C GLU A 401 3.28 -7.73 -32.83
N ARG A 402 2.59 -6.97 -33.71
CA ARG A 402 3.24 -5.98 -34.60
C ARG A 402 3.81 -4.82 -33.82
N MET A 403 3.04 -4.25 -32.89
CA MET A 403 3.47 -3.13 -32.05
C MET A 403 4.69 -3.53 -31.22
N ILE A 404 4.68 -4.67 -30.53
CA ILE A 404 5.82 -5.13 -29.72
C ILE A 404 7.09 -5.28 -30.57
N ASN A 405 6.99 -5.84 -31.78
CA ASN A 405 8.12 -5.94 -32.70
C ASN A 405 8.69 -4.57 -33.09
N ASN A 406 7.81 -3.59 -33.37
CA ASN A 406 8.21 -2.23 -33.71
C ASN A 406 8.71 -1.41 -32.51
N LEU A 407 8.39 -1.83 -31.29
CA LEU A 407 8.81 -1.22 -30.03
C LEU A 407 9.93 -2.02 -29.32
N SER A 408 10.64 -2.87 -30.07
CA SER A 408 11.66 -3.79 -29.54
C SER A 408 12.84 -3.13 -28.84
N SER A 409 13.04 -1.82 -29.01
CA SER A 409 14.04 -1.03 -28.28
C SER A 409 13.69 -0.79 -26.80
N PHE A 410 12.41 -0.92 -26.43
CA PHE A 410 11.98 -0.86 -25.04
C PHE A 410 12.54 -2.06 -24.27
N GLN A 411 12.99 -1.83 -23.04
CA GLN A 411 13.66 -2.84 -22.22
C GLN A 411 12.78 -3.37 -21.07
N GLY A 412 11.60 -2.79 -20.89
CA GLY A 412 10.60 -3.21 -19.90
C GLY A 412 9.62 -4.26 -20.40
N LEU A 413 8.48 -4.34 -19.73
CA LEU A 413 7.38 -5.27 -19.99
C LEU A 413 6.33 -4.67 -20.93
N PHE A 414 5.72 -5.51 -21.77
CA PHE A 414 4.60 -5.14 -22.63
C PHE A 414 3.32 -5.68 -22.01
N PHE A 415 2.46 -4.77 -21.55
CA PHE A 415 1.13 -5.12 -21.06
C PHE A 415 0.15 -5.20 -22.22
N VAL A 416 -0.66 -6.26 -22.21
CA VAL A 416 -1.62 -6.59 -23.26
C VAL A 416 -2.98 -6.88 -22.63
N ASP A 417 -3.88 -5.92 -22.78
CA ASP A 417 -5.26 -6.04 -22.32
C ASP A 417 -6.09 -7.05 -23.12
N GLY A 418 -7.19 -7.47 -22.50
CA GLY A 418 -8.21 -8.32 -23.12
C GLY A 418 -9.17 -7.58 -24.04
N LEU A 419 -10.06 -8.35 -24.66
CA LEU A 419 -11.23 -7.84 -25.36
C LEU A 419 -12.32 -7.43 -24.36
N SER A 420 -13.41 -6.85 -24.90
CA SER A 420 -14.61 -6.53 -24.11
C SER A 420 -14.29 -5.60 -22.95
N TRP A 421 -13.59 -4.50 -23.25
CA TRP A 421 -13.13 -3.52 -22.26
C TRP A 421 -12.11 -4.14 -21.31
N GLY A 422 -11.08 -4.79 -21.86
CA GLY A 422 -9.99 -5.41 -21.08
C GLY A 422 -10.36 -6.69 -20.34
N ASN A 423 -11.65 -7.03 -20.22
CA ASN A 423 -12.13 -8.07 -19.31
C ASN A 423 -11.94 -9.52 -19.79
N ASN A 424 -11.85 -9.74 -21.11
CA ASN A 424 -11.88 -11.07 -21.71
C ASN A 424 -10.57 -11.43 -22.43
N LEU A 425 -9.80 -12.34 -21.83
CA LEU A 425 -8.57 -12.90 -22.38
C LEU A 425 -8.71 -14.37 -22.79
N ALA A 426 -9.91 -14.96 -22.75
CA ALA A 426 -10.14 -16.36 -23.10
C ALA A 426 -9.49 -16.80 -24.44
N PRO A 427 -9.53 -15.98 -25.52
CA PRO A 427 -8.89 -16.35 -26.79
C PRO A 427 -7.36 -16.50 -26.72
N ALA A 428 -6.69 -15.91 -25.73
CA ALA A 428 -5.24 -16.09 -25.52
C ALA A 428 -4.88 -17.53 -25.14
N GLU A 429 -5.86 -18.35 -24.74
CA GLU A 429 -5.65 -19.77 -24.47
C GLU A 429 -5.20 -20.56 -25.71
N GLU A 430 -5.81 -20.25 -26.86
CA GLU A 430 -5.52 -20.89 -28.15
C GLU A 430 -4.53 -20.05 -28.97
N PHE A 431 -4.63 -18.72 -28.87
CA PHE A 431 -3.83 -17.77 -29.63
C PHE A 431 -3.05 -16.83 -28.69
N PRO A 432 -2.08 -17.34 -27.91
CA PRO A 432 -1.22 -16.48 -27.11
C PRO A 432 -0.41 -15.55 -28.00
N ILE A 433 -0.04 -14.38 -27.46
CA ILE A 433 0.84 -13.42 -28.13
C ILE A 433 2.14 -14.12 -28.54
N ASN A 434 2.44 -14.08 -29.83
CA ASN A 434 3.67 -14.65 -30.36
C ASN A 434 4.32 -13.70 -31.37
N THR A 435 5.30 -12.94 -30.89
CA THR A 435 6.07 -11.98 -31.70
C THR A 435 7.06 -12.64 -32.66
N ARG A 436 7.25 -13.96 -32.56
CA ARG A 436 8.35 -14.74 -33.19
C ARG A 436 9.75 -14.34 -32.71
N ASN A 437 9.83 -13.62 -31.59
CA ASN A 437 11.07 -13.26 -30.90
C ASN A 437 10.93 -13.66 -29.42
N GLU A 438 11.71 -14.64 -29.01
CA GLU A 438 11.64 -15.20 -27.65
C GLU A 438 11.93 -14.15 -26.57
N SER A 439 12.89 -13.25 -26.79
CA SER A 439 13.22 -12.18 -25.85
C SER A 439 12.10 -11.15 -25.69
N LEU A 440 11.28 -10.95 -26.73
CA LEU A 440 10.09 -10.10 -26.65
C LEU A 440 8.92 -10.84 -25.99
N ASN A 441 8.72 -12.12 -26.34
CA ASN A 441 7.69 -12.96 -25.73
C ASN A 441 7.90 -13.11 -24.21
N ASN A 442 9.15 -13.24 -23.75
CA ASN A 442 9.52 -13.29 -22.32
C ASN A 442 9.38 -11.95 -21.60
N ARG A 443 8.71 -10.96 -22.20
CA ARG A 443 8.39 -9.66 -21.59
C ARG A 443 6.92 -9.28 -21.77
N VAL A 444 6.09 -10.20 -22.28
CA VAL A 444 4.64 -9.99 -22.39
C VAL A 444 3.96 -10.35 -21.08
N VAL A 445 3.06 -9.48 -20.63
CA VAL A 445 2.18 -9.70 -19.47
C VAL A 445 0.74 -9.37 -19.88
N TYR A 446 -0.19 -10.27 -19.56
CA TYR A 446 -1.60 -10.04 -19.82
C TYR A 446 -2.28 -9.28 -18.67
N THR A 447 -3.11 -8.29 -19.00
CA THR A 447 -3.67 -7.35 -18.04
C THR A 447 -5.20 -7.33 -18.09
N PRO A 448 -5.90 -8.34 -17.54
CA PRO A 448 -7.36 -8.29 -17.45
C PRO A 448 -7.85 -7.13 -16.57
N HIS A 449 -8.94 -6.50 -16.99
CA HIS A 449 -9.68 -5.51 -16.21
C HIS A 449 -10.92 -6.16 -15.60
N CYS A 450 -11.22 -5.87 -14.33
CA CYS A 450 -12.32 -6.52 -13.64
C CYS A 450 -13.03 -5.57 -12.68
N TYR A 451 -14.31 -5.30 -12.98
CA TYR A 451 -15.14 -4.36 -12.23
C TYR A 451 -16.40 -5.02 -11.66
N GLY A 452 -16.85 -4.45 -10.55
CA GLY A 452 -18.05 -4.85 -9.83
C GLY A 452 -19.34 -4.21 -10.35
N PRO A 453 -20.47 -4.52 -9.70
CA PRO A 453 -21.80 -4.04 -10.08
C PRO A 453 -21.97 -2.51 -10.02
N ASP A 454 -21.15 -1.77 -9.25
CA ASP A 454 -21.27 -0.30 -9.18
C ASP A 454 -20.82 0.39 -10.49
N VAL A 455 -19.99 -0.27 -11.30
CA VAL A 455 -19.56 0.25 -12.60
C VAL A 455 -20.53 -0.15 -13.71
N TYR A 456 -20.83 -1.44 -13.82
CA TYR A 456 -21.77 -1.95 -14.82
C TYR A 456 -22.37 -3.30 -14.39
N ILE A 457 -23.70 -3.34 -14.25
CA ILE A 457 -24.41 -4.56 -13.85
C ILE A 457 -24.52 -5.53 -15.04
N GLN A 458 -23.55 -6.43 -15.16
CA GLN A 458 -23.61 -7.57 -16.09
C GLN A 458 -24.63 -8.62 -15.61
N PRO A 459 -25.23 -9.42 -16.51
CA PRO A 459 -26.15 -10.49 -16.11
C PRO A 459 -25.56 -11.46 -15.08
N SER A 460 -24.26 -11.78 -15.18
CA SER A 460 -23.55 -12.61 -14.21
C SER A 460 -23.44 -11.97 -12.83
N LEU A 461 -23.26 -10.65 -12.77
CA LEU A 461 -23.23 -9.89 -11.52
C LEU A 461 -24.63 -9.78 -10.89
N ASN A 462 -25.71 -10.03 -11.64
CA ASN A 462 -27.09 -10.03 -11.16
C ASN A 462 -27.71 -11.44 -11.05
N ALA A 463 -26.90 -12.50 -11.17
CA ALA A 463 -27.39 -13.87 -11.08
C ALA A 463 -27.91 -14.22 -9.68
N LEU A 464 -28.71 -15.29 -9.59
CA LEU A 464 -29.30 -15.78 -8.33
C LEU A 464 -28.25 -16.38 -7.40
N ASP A 465 -27.23 -17.00 -7.97
CA ASP A 465 -26.08 -17.65 -7.33
C ASP A 465 -24.85 -16.73 -7.26
N PHE A 466 -25.06 -15.41 -7.29
CA PHE A 466 -24.01 -14.43 -7.07
C PHE A 466 -23.69 -14.31 -5.56
N PRO A 467 -22.41 -14.21 -5.15
CA PRO A 467 -21.20 -14.12 -5.98
C PRO A 467 -20.54 -15.46 -6.34
N GLU A 468 -21.12 -16.60 -5.94
CA GLU A 468 -20.51 -17.92 -6.09
C GLU A 468 -20.26 -18.32 -7.56
N ASN A 469 -21.08 -17.82 -8.48
CA ASN A 469 -20.93 -18.02 -9.92
C ASN A 469 -19.69 -17.35 -10.54
N LEU A 470 -19.09 -16.38 -9.87
CA LEU A 470 -18.03 -15.56 -10.45
C LEU A 470 -16.72 -16.32 -10.63
N GLY A 471 -16.45 -17.33 -9.79
CA GLY A 471 -15.20 -18.08 -9.86
C GLY A 471 -15.01 -18.83 -11.18
N GLU A 472 -16.06 -19.46 -11.71
CA GLU A 472 -16.02 -20.11 -13.03
C GLU A 472 -15.88 -19.07 -14.15
N LEU A 473 -16.58 -17.94 -14.02
CA LEU A 473 -16.50 -16.84 -14.98
C LEU A 473 -15.09 -16.27 -15.07
N TYR A 474 -14.44 -15.99 -13.94
CA TYR A 474 -13.07 -15.47 -13.89
C TYR A 474 -12.07 -16.49 -14.41
N MET A 475 -12.22 -17.77 -14.05
CA MET A 475 -11.35 -18.83 -14.57
C MET A 475 -11.40 -18.88 -16.09
N LYS A 476 -12.61 -18.78 -16.67
CA LYS A 476 -12.82 -18.77 -18.13
C LYS A 476 -12.25 -17.51 -18.79
N ARG A 477 -12.41 -16.34 -18.17
CA ARG A 477 -12.02 -15.06 -18.79
C ARG A 477 -10.51 -14.80 -18.72
N PHE A 478 -9.87 -15.11 -17.61
CA PHE A 478 -8.44 -14.80 -17.41
C PHE A 478 -7.72 -15.71 -16.39
N GLY A 479 -8.42 -16.39 -15.48
CA GLY A 479 -7.78 -17.24 -14.47
C GLY A 479 -6.97 -18.41 -15.03
N PHE A 480 -7.34 -18.91 -16.21
CA PHE A 480 -6.58 -19.95 -16.91
C PHE A 480 -5.14 -19.51 -17.24
N LEU A 481 -4.87 -18.21 -17.34
CA LEU A 481 -3.54 -17.67 -17.66
C LEU A 481 -2.51 -18.13 -16.61
N ALA A 482 -2.81 -17.92 -15.33
CA ALA A 482 -1.97 -18.39 -14.23
C ALA A 482 -1.77 -19.91 -14.27
N LYS A 483 -2.83 -20.68 -14.55
CA LYS A 483 -2.75 -22.15 -14.65
C LYS A 483 -1.90 -22.65 -15.82
N LYS A 484 -1.78 -21.87 -16.90
CA LYS A 484 -0.99 -22.20 -18.09
C LYS A 484 0.42 -21.60 -18.07
N GLY A 485 0.82 -20.94 -16.98
CA GLY A 485 2.11 -20.26 -16.92
C GLY A 485 2.18 -19.04 -17.84
N LEU A 486 1.03 -18.44 -18.18
CA LEU A 486 0.97 -17.16 -18.91
C LEU A 486 0.98 -16.01 -17.89
N PRO A 487 1.98 -15.11 -17.94
CA PRO A 487 2.13 -14.03 -16.95
C PRO A 487 0.93 -13.09 -16.98
N ALA A 488 0.31 -12.88 -15.83
CA ALA A 488 -0.86 -12.01 -15.72
C ALA A 488 -0.84 -11.19 -14.43
N LEU A 489 -1.42 -9.99 -14.49
CA LEU A 489 -1.73 -9.13 -13.34
C LEU A 489 -3.05 -8.41 -13.61
N ILE A 490 -3.78 -8.01 -12.58
CA ILE A 490 -5.03 -7.27 -12.77
C ILE A 490 -4.72 -5.81 -13.11
N GLY A 491 -5.02 -5.37 -14.34
CA GLY A 491 -4.69 -4.03 -14.84
C GLY A 491 -5.59 -2.94 -14.27
N GLU A 492 -6.86 -3.27 -14.03
CA GLU A 492 -7.79 -2.38 -13.36
C GLU A 492 -8.82 -3.17 -12.56
N TRP A 493 -9.10 -2.68 -11.35
CA TRP A 493 -10.24 -3.11 -10.55
C TRP A 493 -10.58 -2.04 -9.52
N ALA A 494 -11.86 -1.91 -9.18
CA ALA A 494 -12.33 -0.92 -8.23
C ALA A 494 -13.39 -1.50 -7.32
N ALA A 495 -13.39 -1.07 -6.05
CA ALA A 495 -14.37 -1.51 -5.06
C ALA A 495 -15.14 -0.31 -4.47
N GLY A 496 -16.46 -0.43 -4.43
CA GLY A 496 -17.34 0.36 -3.59
C GLY A 496 -17.23 -0.06 -2.12
N THR A 497 -17.37 0.90 -1.21
CA THR A 497 -17.19 0.69 0.24
C THR A 497 -18.48 0.84 1.04
N VAL A 498 -19.63 0.78 0.37
CA VAL A 498 -20.95 0.78 1.01
C VAL A 498 -21.16 -0.57 1.70
N PRO A 499 -21.37 -0.63 3.03
CA PRO A 499 -21.55 -1.88 3.75
C PRO A 499 -22.79 -2.62 3.27
N GLU A 500 -22.71 -3.94 3.26
CA GLU A 500 -23.75 -4.88 2.82
C GLU A 500 -24.17 -4.69 1.35
N SER A 501 -23.44 -3.86 0.60
CA SER A 501 -23.71 -3.63 -0.80
C SER A 501 -23.35 -4.85 -1.65
N ARG A 502 -23.89 -4.88 -2.86
CA ARG A 502 -23.53 -5.91 -3.83
C ARG A 502 -22.07 -5.80 -4.25
N ASP A 503 -21.53 -4.58 -4.29
CA ASP A 503 -20.14 -4.32 -4.65
C ASP A 503 -19.16 -4.70 -3.54
N GLU A 504 -19.52 -4.51 -2.26
CA GLU A 504 -18.74 -5.05 -1.15
C GLU A 504 -18.69 -6.59 -1.20
N ARG A 505 -19.83 -7.25 -1.45
CA ARG A 505 -19.84 -8.73 -1.61
C ARG A 505 -18.99 -9.18 -2.80
N TRP A 506 -19.06 -8.45 -3.91
CA TRP A 506 -18.25 -8.69 -5.11
C TRP A 506 -16.75 -8.55 -4.83
N SER A 507 -16.33 -7.42 -4.27
CA SER A 507 -14.90 -7.11 -4.04
C SER A 507 -14.28 -8.06 -3.03
N ASN A 508 -15.02 -8.45 -1.98
CA ASN A 508 -14.58 -9.49 -1.06
C ASN A 508 -14.35 -10.83 -1.76
N TYR A 509 -15.35 -11.31 -2.53
CA TYR A 509 -15.24 -12.56 -3.27
C TYR A 509 -14.09 -12.53 -4.28
N MET A 510 -13.97 -11.45 -5.05
CA MET A 510 -12.93 -11.28 -6.06
C MET A 510 -11.54 -11.37 -5.42
N ILE A 511 -11.30 -10.64 -4.32
CA ILE A 511 -10.00 -10.66 -3.63
C ILE A 511 -9.66 -12.06 -3.14
N ASP A 512 -10.61 -12.75 -2.50
CA ASP A 512 -10.37 -14.10 -2.00
C ASP A 512 -10.08 -15.07 -3.15
N TRP A 513 -10.82 -14.97 -4.25
CA TRP A 513 -10.61 -15.77 -5.43
C TRP A 513 -9.24 -15.50 -6.09
N LEU A 514 -8.84 -14.24 -6.21
CA LEU A 514 -7.54 -13.84 -6.78
C LEU A 514 -6.38 -14.38 -5.94
N ARG A 515 -6.47 -14.29 -4.61
CA ARG A 515 -5.48 -14.85 -3.68
C ARG A 515 -5.35 -16.35 -3.85
N GLN A 516 -6.47 -17.07 -3.85
CA GLN A 516 -6.48 -18.53 -4.04
C GLN A 516 -5.85 -18.96 -5.37
N ASN A 517 -5.97 -18.15 -6.42
CA ASN A 517 -5.45 -18.43 -7.77
C ASN A 517 -4.11 -17.73 -8.08
N CYS A 518 -3.42 -17.19 -7.08
CA CYS A 518 -2.10 -16.55 -7.22
C CYS A 518 -2.06 -15.34 -8.20
N LEU A 519 -3.17 -14.60 -8.33
CA LEU A 519 -3.32 -13.44 -9.20
C LEU A 519 -3.43 -12.14 -8.39
N THR A 520 -2.43 -11.88 -7.53
CA THR A 520 -2.48 -10.78 -6.54
C THR A 520 -1.71 -9.53 -6.97
N ASN A 521 -0.90 -9.63 -8.02
CA ASN A 521 -0.31 -8.45 -8.68
C ASN A 521 -1.43 -7.64 -9.34
N ASN A 522 -1.52 -6.35 -9.02
CA ASN A 522 -2.65 -5.54 -9.44
C ASN A 522 -2.34 -4.05 -9.56
N PHE A 523 -3.17 -3.33 -10.31
CA PHE A 523 -3.33 -1.88 -10.25
C PHE A 523 -4.78 -1.54 -9.87
N TYR A 524 -4.95 -0.87 -8.74
CA TYR A 524 -6.27 -0.42 -8.29
C TYR A 524 -6.75 0.78 -9.10
N TRP A 525 -8.00 0.74 -9.52
CA TRP A 525 -8.72 1.86 -10.09
C TRP A 525 -9.60 2.51 -9.01
N SER A 526 -9.30 3.72 -8.56
CA SER A 526 -8.16 4.55 -8.91
C SER A 526 -7.68 5.33 -7.69
N LEU A 527 -6.63 6.13 -7.83
CA LEU A 527 -6.22 7.05 -6.77
C LEU A 527 -7.25 8.17 -6.54
N ASP A 528 -7.85 8.67 -7.62
CA ASP A 528 -8.61 9.93 -7.63
C ASP A 528 -10.02 9.81 -7.03
N PRO A 529 -10.41 10.71 -6.11
CA PRO A 529 -11.74 10.71 -5.49
C PRO A 529 -12.89 10.85 -6.51
N ALA A 530 -12.61 11.50 -7.64
CA ALA A 530 -13.59 11.89 -8.65
C ALA A 530 -14.01 10.76 -9.61
N SER A 531 -13.51 9.53 -9.43
CA SER A 531 -13.97 8.37 -10.19
C SER A 531 -15.49 8.16 -10.00
N ALA A 532 -16.23 8.30 -11.10
CA ALA A 532 -17.67 8.56 -11.10
C ALA A 532 -18.55 7.46 -10.47
N TRP A 533 -18.04 6.23 -10.40
CA TRP A 533 -18.86 5.06 -10.04
C TRP A 533 -18.48 4.45 -8.69
N THR A 534 -17.18 4.24 -8.45
CA THR A 534 -16.68 3.56 -7.24
C THR A 534 -16.06 4.51 -6.23
N LYS A 535 -15.84 5.78 -6.60
CA LYS A 535 -14.87 6.71 -5.98
C LYS A 535 -13.44 6.12 -5.98
N GLY A 536 -12.41 6.95 -5.94
CA GLY A 536 -11.03 6.47 -5.80
C GLY A 536 -10.65 6.09 -4.37
N LEU A 537 -9.35 5.82 -4.19
CA LEU A 537 -8.75 5.54 -2.91
C LEU A 537 -8.75 6.77 -2.00
N LEU A 538 -8.47 7.96 -2.54
CA LEU A 538 -8.43 9.19 -1.75
C LEU A 538 -9.83 9.80 -1.60
N ASP A 539 -10.04 10.54 -0.52
CA ASP A 539 -11.14 11.47 -0.34
C ASP A 539 -10.91 12.77 -1.15
N ASP A 540 -11.92 13.63 -1.19
CA ASP A 540 -11.92 14.89 -1.96
C ASP A 540 -10.78 15.86 -1.58
N ASP A 541 -10.12 15.65 -0.43
CA ASP A 541 -8.97 16.43 0.04
C ASP A 541 -7.63 16.03 -0.64
N TRP A 542 -7.64 14.97 -1.46
CA TRP A 542 -6.46 14.41 -2.13
C TRP A 542 -5.31 14.00 -1.19
N LEU A 543 -5.64 13.74 0.08
CA LEU A 543 -4.68 13.43 1.13
C LEU A 543 -5.10 12.20 1.94
N THR A 544 -6.38 12.06 2.26
CA THR A 544 -6.89 11.04 3.17
C THR A 544 -7.36 9.81 2.39
N PRO A 545 -6.76 8.63 2.59
CA PRO A 545 -7.26 7.40 1.96
C PRO A 545 -8.51 6.87 2.67
N ASP A 546 -9.47 6.34 1.89
CA ASP A 546 -10.60 5.58 2.39
C ASP A 546 -10.07 4.32 3.11
N PRO A 547 -10.32 4.17 4.42
CA PRO A 547 -9.77 3.08 5.21
C PRO A 547 -10.31 1.70 4.82
N ARG A 548 -11.54 1.62 4.29
CA ARG A 548 -12.13 0.36 3.82
C ARG A 548 -11.48 -0.08 2.52
N LYS A 549 -11.19 0.85 1.60
CA LYS A 549 -10.45 0.53 0.36
C LYS A 549 -9.03 0.09 0.67
N LEU A 550 -8.35 0.79 1.59
CA LEU A 550 -7.04 0.38 2.05
C LEU A 550 -7.04 -1.02 2.66
N GLU A 551 -8.05 -1.39 3.45
CA GLU A 551 -8.17 -2.74 4.01
C GLU A 551 -8.27 -3.80 2.90
N LEU A 552 -9.10 -3.58 1.88
CA LEU A 552 -9.21 -4.47 0.71
C LEU A 552 -7.88 -4.61 -0.03
N LEU A 553 -7.19 -3.49 -0.27
CA LEU A 553 -5.90 -3.45 -0.96
C LEU A 553 -4.78 -4.14 -0.18
N ASN A 554 -4.73 -3.93 1.13
CA ASN A 554 -3.80 -4.59 2.04
C ASN A 554 -4.09 -6.09 2.13
N ARG A 555 -5.36 -6.49 2.05
CA ARG A 555 -5.73 -7.92 2.04
C ARG A 555 -5.34 -8.59 0.72
N LEU A 556 -5.49 -7.92 -0.41
CA LEU A 556 -5.11 -8.48 -1.72
C LEU A 556 -3.60 -8.60 -1.87
N GLN A 557 -2.85 -7.56 -1.51
CA GLN A 557 -1.38 -7.55 -1.62
C GLN A 557 -0.72 -6.75 -0.49
N PRO A 558 -0.37 -7.38 0.64
CA PRO A 558 0.23 -6.70 1.79
C PRO A 558 1.74 -6.45 1.64
N ASN A 559 2.46 -7.29 0.90
CA ASN A 559 3.93 -7.37 0.95
C ASN A 559 4.59 -7.14 -0.44
N PRO A 560 4.43 -5.96 -1.05
CA PRO A 560 5.00 -5.70 -2.37
C PRO A 560 6.53 -5.64 -2.35
N THR A 561 7.13 -5.87 -3.52
CA THR A 561 8.57 -5.69 -3.74
C THR A 561 8.95 -4.23 -3.55
N LEU A 562 10.05 -3.96 -2.83
CA LEU A 562 10.52 -2.59 -2.61
C LEU A 562 11.70 -2.26 -3.51
N PHE A 563 11.73 -1.03 -3.99
CA PHE A 563 12.84 -0.47 -4.75
C PHE A 563 13.42 0.72 -3.99
N GLU A 564 14.73 0.86 -4.00
CA GLU A 564 15.43 2.03 -3.46
C GLU A 564 16.60 2.39 -4.37
N ALA A 565 16.67 3.65 -4.81
CA ALA A 565 17.83 4.15 -5.53
C ALA A 565 18.83 4.76 -4.52
N ARG A 566 20.00 4.14 -4.36
CA ARG A 566 21.08 4.64 -3.48
C ARG A 566 22.45 4.30 -4.03
N ASP A 567 23.42 5.19 -3.83
CA ASP A 567 24.81 5.05 -4.28
C ASP A 567 24.96 4.72 -5.78
N GLY A 568 24.08 5.28 -6.62
CA GLY A 568 24.07 5.03 -8.07
C GLY A 568 23.55 3.66 -8.49
N LYS A 569 23.03 2.86 -7.55
CA LYS A 569 22.41 1.56 -7.78
C LYS A 569 20.93 1.58 -7.45
N ILE A 570 20.23 0.54 -7.88
CA ILE A 570 18.84 0.26 -7.56
C ILE A 570 18.81 -1.03 -6.73
N CYS A 571 18.45 -0.90 -5.47
CA CYS A 571 18.30 -1.99 -4.53
C CYS A 571 16.87 -2.52 -4.56
N ILE A 572 16.74 -3.84 -4.64
CA ILE A 572 15.49 -4.59 -4.71
C ILE A 572 15.38 -5.43 -3.44
N THR A 573 14.30 -5.22 -2.69
CA THR A 573 13.96 -6.04 -1.52
C THR A 573 12.80 -6.94 -1.89
N LYS A 574 13.01 -8.27 -1.79
CA LYS A 574 12.01 -9.29 -2.15
C LYS A 574 10.71 -9.05 -1.39
N GLY A 575 9.60 -8.97 -2.13
CA GLY A 575 8.24 -9.00 -1.59
C GLY A 575 7.76 -10.43 -1.35
N ALA A 576 6.51 -10.60 -0.93
CA ALA A 576 5.93 -11.92 -0.73
C ALA A 576 4.49 -11.98 -1.26
N PHE A 577 4.13 -13.07 -1.90
CA PHE A 577 2.72 -13.34 -2.18
C PHE A 577 1.97 -13.55 -0.84
N PRO A 578 0.67 -13.25 -0.74
CA PRO A 578 -0.06 -13.40 0.52
C PRO A 578 -0.29 -14.88 0.90
N GLU A 579 -0.37 -15.77 -0.09
CA GLU A 579 -0.60 -17.20 0.15
C GLU A 579 0.70 -18.01 0.05
N GLU A 580 0.87 -18.98 0.93
CA GLU A 580 2.06 -19.85 0.98
C GLU A 580 2.20 -20.70 -0.30
N HIS A 581 1.10 -21.25 -0.82
CA HIS A 581 1.11 -22.05 -2.05
C HIS A 581 1.38 -21.23 -3.32
N CYS A 582 1.34 -19.90 -3.21
CA CYS A 582 1.68 -18.99 -4.31
C CYS A 582 3.13 -18.50 -4.25
N GLN A 583 3.89 -18.82 -3.20
CA GLN A 583 5.31 -18.47 -3.17
C GLN A 583 6.04 -19.17 -4.31
N LYS A 584 6.97 -18.43 -4.91
CA LYS A 584 7.86 -18.92 -5.96
C LYS A 584 9.29 -18.81 -5.44
N ASP A 585 10.03 -19.91 -5.54
CA ASP A 585 11.42 -20.02 -5.13
C ASP A 585 12.33 -19.17 -6.05
#